data_AF-A0A2G9YMX0-F1
#
_entry.id   AF-A0A2G9YMX0-F1
#
_cell.length_a   1.000
_cell.length_b   1.000
_cell.length_c   1.000
_cell.angle_alpha   90.00
_cell.angle_beta   90.00
_cell.angle_gamma   90.00
#
_symmetry.space_group_name_H-M   'P 1'
#
loop_
_entity.id
_entity.type
_entity.pdbx_description
1 polymer ?
#
loop_
_entity_poly.entity_id
_entity_poly.type
_entity_poly.pdbx_seq_one_letter_code
_entity_poly.pdbx_strand_id
1 'polypeptide(L)'
;MSREILQDIIDGFSPDKFTRFFREKNRSFAPRQESFTCYNDEYFSDGIKLGEIKFSESEKVIVCAFKANQPLSERSGKKAQYEKGKKILRDTQSDAGIFIFYDQTGNFRFSLIYPETIGSRRQWSSFRRFTYFVSREFTNKTFLQRIGDNEFSSIEKIKDAFSVEKVTKEFYLEYRKLFESLVKDLLSNHTFINEAAKNDINTENFAKKLLGQIVFIYFIQKKGWMGVPAGQNWGVGDKNFLINQFKEAIGKKSNFFNGYLESLFYGTLNNPRRNSADPSFSKDFNCRIPFLNGGLFEAEYDWKNSFIYLDNNIFKNVFDVFERFNFTVEEESPDDKEIAVDPEMLGKVFENLLAENLRKGTGTYYTPREIVYYMCQESLINYLDANSKLGKDKVEKCVKSLKEGEKLLSEKEAGEMDNLLEVIKICDPACGSGAFLVGMLNEIVRLRLLLRLLCPSKLSKK
;
A
#
# COMPACT_ATOMS: atom_id res chain seq x y z
N MET A 1 24.09 12.44 11.62
CA MET A 1 23.34 13.54 12.27
C MET A 1 21.85 13.56 11.95
N SER A 2 21.38 13.95 10.76
CA SER A 2 19.92 14.04 10.49
C SER A 2 19.11 12.76 10.78
N ARG A 3 19.64 11.60 10.37
CA ARG A 3 19.01 10.30 10.63
C ARG A 3 18.95 9.95 12.12
N GLU A 4 19.99 10.28 12.88
CA GLU A 4 20.03 10.06 14.33
C GLU A 4 19.02 10.94 15.06
N ILE A 5 18.84 12.19 14.60
CA ILE A 5 17.81 13.10 15.14
C ILE A 5 16.41 12.52 14.88
N LEU A 6 16.15 11.98 13.67
CA LEU A 6 14.87 11.32 13.39
C LEU A 6 14.67 10.06 14.23
N GLN A 7 15.71 9.26 14.45
CA GLN A 7 15.62 8.09 15.33
C GLN A 7 15.27 8.49 16.77
N ASP A 8 15.92 9.53 17.31
CA ASP A 8 15.59 10.09 18.63
C ASP A 8 14.15 10.63 18.72
N ILE A 9 13.61 11.18 17.62
CA ILE A 9 12.21 11.57 17.52
C ILE A 9 11.28 10.35 17.58
N ILE A 10 11.62 9.26 16.88
CA ILE A 10 10.82 8.02 16.89
C ILE A 10 10.81 7.41 18.30
N ASP A 11 11.99 7.32 18.91
CA ASP A 11 12.17 6.69 20.24
C ASP A 11 11.55 7.53 21.36
N GLY A 12 11.46 8.86 21.18
CA GLY A 12 10.92 9.81 22.16
C GLY A 12 10.26 11.00 21.47
N PHE A 13 9.02 10.84 21.01
CA PHE A 13 8.33 11.84 20.20
C PHE A 13 8.15 13.15 20.96
N SER A 14 8.57 14.25 20.32
CA SER A 14 8.24 15.61 20.72
C SER A 14 8.23 16.50 19.47
N PRO A 15 7.21 17.36 19.27
CA PRO A 15 7.16 18.28 18.14
C PRO A 15 8.39 19.20 18.05
N ASP A 16 8.92 19.63 19.19
CA ASP A 16 10.05 20.59 19.24
C ASP A 16 11.36 20.00 18.69
N LYS A 17 11.52 18.66 18.79
CA LYS A 17 12.69 17.97 18.23
C LYS A 17 12.76 18.12 16.71
N PHE A 18 11.64 18.33 16.02
CA PHE A 18 11.64 18.59 14.57
C PHE A 18 12.29 19.92 14.22
N THR A 19 12.25 20.93 15.10
CA THR A 19 12.97 22.19 14.89
C THR A 19 14.48 21.93 14.75
N ARG A 20 15.05 21.03 15.57
CA ARG A 20 16.46 20.62 15.45
C ARG A 20 16.71 19.91 14.11
N PHE A 21 15.82 18.99 13.72
CA PHE A 21 15.91 18.28 12.45
C PHE A 21 15.92 19.24 11.25
N PHE A 22 14.97 20.19 11.19
CA PHE A 22 14.88 21.11 10.06
C PHE A 22 16.04 22.10 9.98
N ARG A 23 16.58 22.56 11.13
CA ARG A 23 17.80 23.38 11.17
C ARG A 23 19.01 22.65 10.58
N GLU A 24 19.15 21.36 10.89
CA GLU A 24 20.22 20.53 10.32
C GLU A 24 20.01 20.31 8.80
N LYS A 25 18.76 20.14 8.37
CA LYS A 25 18.43 19.87 6.97
C LYS A 25 18.55 21.06 6.04
N ASN A 26 18.25 22.26 6.52
CA ASN A 26 18.29 23.47 5.71
C ASN A 26 18.64 24.68 6.57
N ARG A 27 19.75 25.36 6.23
CA ARG A 27 20.23 26.57 6.93
C ARG A 27 19.26 27.75 6.85
N SER A 28 18.41 27.80 5.82
CA SER A 28 17.37 28.81 5.63
C SER A 28 16.09 28.50 6.40
N PHE A 29 16.04 27.41 7.18
CA PHE A 29 14.92 27.15 8.06
C PHE A 29 14.88 28.22 9.17
N ALA A 30 13.81 29.02 9.16
CA ALA A 30 13.52 30.01 10.16
C ALA A 30 12.61 29.40 11.25
N PRO A 31 13.16 29.01 12.41
CA PRO A 31 12.37 28.52 13.53
C PRO A 31 11.50 29.66 14.05
N ARG A 32 10.18 29.48 14.03
CA ARG A 32 9.22 30.48 14.49
C ARG A 32 8.06 29.75 15.13
N GLN A 33 8.20 29.46 16.42
CA GLN A 33 7.18 28.80 17.21
C GLN A 33 6.02 29.75 17.45
N GLU A 34 4.92 29.51 16.73
CA GLU A 34 3.69 30.28 16.88
C GLU A 34 2.53 29.33 17.16
N SER A 35 1.65 29.74 18.07
CA SER A 35 0.42 29.00 18.33
C SER A 35 -0.47 29.04 17.09
N PHE A 36 -0.79 27.86 16.58
CA PHE A 36 -1.70 27.64 15.46
C PHE A 36 -3.03 27.05 15.98
N THR A 37 -3.39 27.37 17.23
CA THR A 37 -4.62 26.91 17.89
C THR A 37 -5.89 27.41 17.22
N CYS A 38 -5.82 28.50 16.44
CA CYS A 38 -6.92 28.95 15.56
C CYS A 38 -7.31 27.93 14.48
N TYR A 39 -6.44 26.96 14.20
CA TYR A 39 -6.69 25.84 13.30
C TYR A 39 -7.12 24.56 14.01
N ASN A 40 -7.32 24.58 15.33
CA ASN A 40 -7.84 23.43 16.07
C ASN A 40 -9.29 23.14 15.65
N ASP A 41 -9.68 21.87 15.71
CA ASP A 41 -11.04 21.39 15.43
C ASP A 41 -11.34 20.12 16.23
N GLU A 42 -12.47 19.47 15.95
CA GLU A 42 -12.89 18.23 16.63
C GLU A 42 -11.87 17.08 16.49
N TYR A 43 -11.02 17.09 15.45
CA TYR A 43 -10.04 16.04 15.17
C TYR A 43 -8.65 16.37 15.70
N PHE A 44 -8.28 17.65 15.76
CA PHE A 44 -6.92 18.07 16.07
C PHE A 44 -6.86 19.23 17.05
N SER A 45 -5.95 19.11 18.00
CA SER A 45 -5.65 20.09 19.05
C SER A 45 -4.15 20.46 19.03
N ASP A 46 -3.76 21.37 19.94
CA ASP A 46 -2.37 21.77 20.17
C ASP A 46 -1.60 22.13 18.89
N GLY A 47 -2.25 22.86 17.97
CA GLY A 47 -1.64 23.32 16.74
C GLY A 47 -0.48 24.28 16.97
N ILE A 48 0.67 23.99 16.37
CA ILE A 48 1.89 24.80 16.48
C ILE A 48 2.53 24.91 15.09
N LYS A 49 2.90 26.13 14.67
CA LYS A 49 3.85 26.34 13.57
C LYS A 49 5.25 26.20 14.14
N LEU A 50 6.04 25.27 13.63
CA LEU A 50 7.42 25.05 14.07
C LEU A 50 8.39 26.03 13.39
N GLY A 51 8.07 26.44 12.16
CA GLY A 51 8.86 27.37 11.39
C GLY A 51 8.52 27.33 9.91
N GLU A 52 9.40 27.90 9.10
CA GLU A 52 9.28 27.90 7.64
C GLU A 52 10.65 27.86 6.99
N ILE A 53 10.73 27.26 5.81
CA ILE A 53 11.90 27.30 4.93
C ILE A 53 11.58 28.28 3.81
N LYS A 54 12.39 29.34 3.67
CA LYS A 54 12.32 30.26 2.52
C LYS A 54 13.40 29.88 1.51
N PHE A 55 12.98 29.48 0.31
CA PHE A 55 13.89 29.17 -0.79
C PHE A 55 14.13 30.40 -1.68
N SER A 56 13.11 31.24 -1.83
CA SER A 56 13.17 32.54 -2.50
C SER A 56 12.12 33.50 -1.93
N GLU A 57 12.03 34.72 -2.45
CA GLU A 57 10.97 35.69 -2.08
C GLU A 57 9.55 35.17 -2.33
N SER A 58 9.39 34.23 -3.28
CA SER A 58 8.10 33.69 -3.70
C SER A 58 7.92 32.20 -3.40
N GLU A 59 8.95 31.49 -2.92
CA GLU A 59 8.87 30.06 -2.61
C GLU A 59 9.14 29.80 -1.14
N LYS A 60 8.09 29.37 -0.42
CA LYS A 60 8.18 29.01 0.99
C LYS A 60 7.50 27.69 1.33
N VAL A 61 8.10 26.97 2.28
CA VAL A 61 7.54 25.74 2.86
C VAL A 61 7.29 25.95 4.33
N ILE A 62 6.03 25.83 4.76
CA ILE A 62 5.66 25.94 6.17
C ILE A 62 5.80 24.58 6.87
N VAL A 63 6.22 24.57 8.14
CA VAL A 63 6.28 23.36 8.96
C VAL A 63 5.35 23.52 10.16
N CYS A 64 4.36 22.63 10.27
CA CYS A 64 3.38 22.67 11.35
C CYS A 64 3.23 21.31 12.03
N ALA A 65 2.90 21.32 13.31
CA ALA A 65 2.57 20.13 14.09
C ALA A 65 1.19 20.27 14.75
N PHE A 66 0.43 19.17 14.81
CA PHE A 66 -0.90 19.09 15.41
C PHE A 66 -1.07 17.78 16.17
N LYS A 67 -1.64 17.84 17.36
CA LYS A 67 -2.01 16.66 18.13
C LYS A 67 -3.34 16.11 17.61
N ALA A 68 -3.38 14.84 17.27
CA ALA A 68 -4.60 14.13 16.93
C ALA A 68 -5.36 13.77 18.20
N ASN A 69 -6.67 14.05 18.21
CA ASN A 69 -7.55 13.72 19.34
C ASN A 69 -7.90 12.21 19.38
N GLN A 70 -7.64 11.49 18.29
CA GLN A 70 -7.85 10.05 18.15
C GLN A 70 -6.52 9.36 17.81
N PRO A 71 -6.33 8.08 18.20
CA PRO A 71 -5.15 7.32 17.84
C PRO A 71 -4.92 7.28 16.31
N LEU A 72 -3.66 7.49 15.91
CA LEU A 72 -3.29 7.38 14.51
C LEU A 72 -3.04 5.92 14.17
N SER A 73 -3.51 5.53 12.99
CA SER A 73 -3.17 4.25 12.36
C SER A 73 -2.73 4.51 10.93
N GLU A 74 -2.34 3.46 10.20
CA GLU A 74 -2.13 3.55 8.75
C GLU A 74 -3.37 4.11 8.01
N ARG A 75 -4.58 3.95 8.57
CA ARG A 75 -5.86 4.29 7.88
C ARG A 75 -6.58 5.53 8.40
N SER A 76 -6.47 5.86 9.69
CA SER A 76 -7.37 6.83 10.33
C SER A 76 -7.06 8.30 9.96
N GLY A 77 -8.07 9.17 9.88
CA GLY A 77 -7.85 10.63 9.84
C GLY A 77 -7.19 11.21 8.58
N LYS A 78 -6.94 10.42 7.53
CA LYS A 78 -6.29 10.87 6.28
C LYS A 78 -6.98 12.10 5.68
N LYS A 79 -8.28 12.03 5.41
CA LYS A 79 -9.04 13.15 4.81
C LYS A 79 -9.01 14.43 5.65
N ALA A 80 -9.20 14.32 6.98
CA ALA A 80 -9.22 15.47 7.87
C ALA A 80 -7.86 16.18 7.94
N GLN A 81 -6.76 15.42 7.96
CA GLN A 81 -5.39 15.96 7.90
C GLN A 81 -5.13 16.73 6.60
N TYR A 82 -5.57 16.16 5.47
CA TYR A 82 -5.40 16.77 4.16
C TYR A 82 -6.18 18.09 4.03
N GLU A 83 -7.45 18.11 4.43
CA GLU A 83 -8.26 19.34 4.39
C GLU A 83 -7.71 20.44 5.31
N LYS A 84 -7.21 20.08 6.50
CA LYS A 84 -6.53 21.04 7.38
C LYS A 84 -5.29 21.62 6.74
N GLY A 85 -4.43 20.77 6.16
CA GLY A 85 -3.23 21.21 5.46
C GLY A 85 -3.53 22.19 4.32
N LYS A 86 -4.54 21.88 3.49
CA LYS A 86 -5.01 22.79 2.43
C LYS A 86 -5.44 24.15 2.97
N LYS A 87 -6.26 24.15 4.03
CA LYS A 87 -6.76 25.39 4.65
C LYS A 87 -5.59 26.26 5.11
N ILE A 88 -4.62 25.66 5.81
CA ILE A 88 -3.43 26.39 6.28
C ILE A 88 -2.62 26.94 5.11
N LEU A 89 -2.36 26.14 4.06
CA LEU A 89 -1.59 26.62 2.90
C LEU A 89 -2.27 27.80 2.19
N ARG A 90 -3.61 27.82 2.14
CA ARG A 90 -4.39 28.94 1.59
C ARG A 90 -4.28 30.18 2.45
N ASP A 91 -4.49 30.05 3.74
CA ASP A 91 -4.47 31.18 4.66
C ASP A 91 -3.06 31.78 4.78
N THR A 92 -2.02 30.95 4.77
CA THR A 92 -0.63 31.39 4.87
C THR A 92 0.01 31.74 3.53
N GLN A 93 -0.68 31.50 2.41
CA GLN A 93 -0.17 31.68 1.04
C GLN A 93 1.19 30.99 0.82
N SER A 94 1.32 29.72 1.25
CA SER A 94 2.57 28.95 1.14
C SER A 94 2.55 28.00 -0.06
N ASP A 95 3.69 27.81 -0.71
CA ASP A 95 3.83 26.95 -1.89
C ASP A 95 3.84 25.46 -1.55
N ALA A 96 4.28 25.10 -0.35
CA ALA A 96 4.10 23.77 0.19
C ALA A 96 4.07 23.80 1.72
N GLY A 97 3.71 22.68 2.33
CA GLY A 97 3.76 22.50 3.77
C GLY A 97 4.12 21.09 4.17
N ILE A 98 4.95 21.00 5.20
CA ILE A 98 5.20 19.76 5.92
C ILE A 98 4.35 19.79 7.19
N PHE A 99 3.44 18.84 7.29
CA PHE A 99 2.49 18.73 8.38
C PHE A 99 2.78 17.46 9.19
N ILE A 100 2.92 17.63 10.51
CA ILE A 100 3.21 16.57 11.47
C ILE A 100 1.99 16.36 12.33
N PHE A 101 1.25 15.28 12.11
CA PHE A 101 0.12 14.92 12.96
C PHE A 101 0.56 13.81 13.91
N TYR A 102 0.37 13.96 15.21
CA TYR A 102 0.86 13.00 16.20
C TYR A 102 -0.20 12.63 17.23
N ASP A 103 -0.17 11.40 17.75
CA ASP A 103 -1.07 10.96 18.81
C ASP A 103 -0.40 10.86 20.19
N GLN A 104 -1.18 10.44 21.18
CA GLN A 104 -0.72 10.30 22.57
C GLN A 104 0.30 9.18 22.77
N THR A 105 0.37 8.21 21.85
CA THR A 105 1.32 7.08 21.91
C THR A 105 2.67 7.43 21.30
N GLY A 106 2.77 8.60 20.66
CA GLY A 106 3.98 9.06 19.97
C GLY A 106 4.07 8.61 18.51
N ASN A 107 3.04 7.96 17.98
CA ASN A 107 2.95 7.70 16.55
C ASN A 107 2.63 9.00 15.83
N PHE A 108 3.18 9.17 14.62
CA PHE A 108 2.96 10.38 13.86
C PHE A 108 2.92 10.15 12.35
N ARG A 109 2.31 11.10 11.66
CA ARG A 109 2.33 11.22 10.20
C ARG A 109 3.13 12.43 9.79
N PHE A 110 4.09 12.20 8.91
CA PHE A 110 4.90 13.23 8.30
C PHE A 110 4.44 13.41 6.86
N SER A 111 3.67 14.48 6.62
CA SER A 111 2.95 14.70 5.35
C SER A 111 3.49 15.92 4.62
N LEU A 112 3.80 15.78 3.34
CA LEU A 112 4.03 16.87 2.42
C LEU A 112 2.73 17.16 1.66
N ILE A 113 2.28 18.42 1.69
CA ILE A 113 1.12 18.91 0.93
C ILE A 113 1.54 20.10 0.08
N TYR A 114 1.19 20.10 -1.20
CA TYR A 114 1.45 21.23 -2.11
C TYR A 114 0.35 21.33 -3.18
N PRO A 115 0.06 22.54 -3.70
CA PRO A 115 -0.88 22.73 -4.79
C PRO A 115 -0.27 22.23 -6.11
N GLU A 116 -1.10 21.64 -6.96
CA GLU A 116 -0.73 21.27 -8.33
C GLU A 116 -1.33 22.28 -9.30
N THR A 117 -0.50 22.80 -10.21
CA THR A 117 -0.94 23.69 -11.29
C THR A 117 -1.28 22.87 -12.52
N ILE A 118 -2.55 22.90 -12.91
CA ILE A 118 -3.02 22.36 -14.19
C ILE A 118 -3.05 23.52 -15.21
N GLY A 119 -2.09 23.55 -16.14
CA GLY A 119 -2.01 24.52 -17.24
C GLY A 119 -1.27 25.84 -16.93
N SER A 120 -1.29 26.78 -17.88
CA SER A 120 -0.52 28.04 -17.87
C SER A 120 -1.09 29.15 -16.96
N ARG A 121 -2.18 28.89 -16.22
CA ARG A 121 -2.76 29.83 -15.25
C ARG A 121 -2.63 29.27 -13.84
N ARG A 122 -2.08 30.07 -12.92
CA ARG A 122 -2.07 29.84 -11.46
C ARG A 122 -3.52 29.84 -10.92
N GLN A 123 -4.25 28.77 -11.16
CA GLN A 123 -5.44 28.41 -10.39
C GLN A 123 -5.09 27.15 -9.60
N TRP A 124 -5.20 27.22 -8.27
CA TRP A 124 -4.99 26.07 -7.40
C TRP A 124 -6.22 25.15 -7.50
N SER A 125 -6.30 24.36 -8.56
CA SER A 125 -7.42 23.47 -8.83
C SER A 125 -7.38 22.21 -7.96
N SER A 126 -6.19 21.69 -7.63
CA SER A 126 -5.99 20.50 -6.79
C SER A 126 -4.74 20.60 -5.91
N PHE A 127 -4.67 19.78 -4.86
CA PHE A 127 -3.49 19.62 -4.00
C PHE A 127 -3.08 18.16 -4.00
N ARG A 128 -1.78 17.88 -3.94
CA ARG A 128 -1.28 16.52 -3.70
C ARG A 128 -0.83 16.37 -2.26
N ARG A 129 -1.02 15.17 -1.70
CA ARG A 129 -0.45 14.79 -0.42
C ARG A 129 0.37 13.52 -0.53
N PHE A 130 1.55 13.56 0.07
CA PHE A 130 2.43 12.42 0.27
C PHE A 130 2.72 12.25 1.75
N THR A 131 2.56 11.04 2.29
CA THR A 131 2.67 10.83 3.75
C THR A 131 3.51 9.60 4.09
N TYR A 132 4.35 9.76 5.10
CA TYR A 132 4.92 8.66 5.87
C TYR A 132 4.13 8.49 7.17
N PHE A 133 3.64 7.28 7.45
CA PHE A 133 3.19 6.90 8.79
C PHE A 133 4.37 6.31 9.56
N VAL A 134 4.61 6.80 10.77
CA VAL A 134 5.77 6.46 11.59
C VAL A 134 5.28 5.98 12.95
N SER A 135 5.68 4.77 13.32
CA SER A 135 5.31 4.11 14.58
C SER A 135 6.51 3.37 15.15
N ARG A 136 6.62 3.33 16.48
CA ARG A 136 7.68 2.54 17.17
C ARG A 136 7.55 1.04 16.93
N GLU A 137 6.38 0.58 16.52
CA GLU A 137 6.14 -0.82 16.17
C GLU A 137 6.75 -1.19 14.81
N PHE A 138 7.16 -0.20 14.01
CA PHE A 138 7.70 -0.39 12.68
C PHE A 138 9.19 -0.02 12.61
N THR A 139 9.89 -0.57 11.62
CA THR A 139 11.32 -0.29 11.42
C THR A 139 11.58 1.14 10.94
N ASN A 140 10.59 1.78 10.31
CA ASN A 140 10.65 3.15 9.76
C ASN A 140 11.84 3.41 8.82
N LYS A 141 12.47 2.36 8.28
CA LYS A 141 13.72 2.48 7.51
C LYS A 141 13.56 3.35 6.27
N THR A 142 12.45 3.23 5.53
CA THR A 142 12.18 4.09 4.37
C THR A 142 12.09 5.57 4.76
N PHE A 143 11.39 5.90 5.85
CA PHE A 143 11.30 7.26 6.37
C PHE A 143 12.70 7.78 6.78
N LEU A 144 13.45 7.00 7.55
CA LEU A 144 14.79 7.35 8.00
C LEU A 144 15.77 7.55 6.84
N GLN A 145 15.73 6.71 5.81
CA GLN A 145 16.59 6.83 4.64
C GLN A 145 16.18 8.03 3.78
N ARG A 146 14.88 8.15 3.45
CA ARG A 146 14.43 9.16 2.48
C ARG A 146 14.32 10.55 3.10
N ILE A 147 13.84 10.66 4.33
CA ILE A 147 13.77 11.95 5.04
C ILE A 147 15.09 12.27 5.74
N GLY A 148 15.80 11.27 6.26
CA GLY A 148 17.07 11.47 6.97
C GLY A 148 18.30 11.66 6.07
N ASP A 149 18.37 11.02 4.91
CA ASP A 149 19.58 11.06 4.05
C ASP A 149 19.45 12.06 2.88
N ASN A 150 18.25 12.34 2.37
CA ASN A 150 18.07 13.31 1.27
C ASN A 150 18.15 14.78 1.75
N GLU A 151 18.61 15.66 0.86
CA GLU A 151 18.72 17.10 1.13
C GLU A 151 17.39 17.84 0.96
N PHE A 152 17.13 18.86 1.79
CA PHE A 152 15.96 19.73 1.67
C PHE A 152 16.33 21.10 1.07
N SER A 153 17.20 21.11 0.06
CA SER A 153 17.76 22.34 -0.51
C SER A 153 16.82 23.06 -1.48
N SER A 154 15.74 22.42 -1.94
CA SER A 154 14.68 23.01 -2.75
C SER A 154 13.36 22.28 -2.54
N ILE A 155 12.24 22.88 -2.96
CA ILE A 155 10.93 22.21 -2.96
C ILE A 155 10.98 20.92 -3.79
N GLU A 156 11.67 20.92 -4.93
CA GLU A 156 11.82 19.72 -5.76
C GLU A 156 12.59 18.61 -5.06
N LYS A 157 13.66 18.91 -4.29
CA LYS A 157 14.33 17.88 -3.49
C LYS A 157 13.47 17.37 -2.33
N ILE A 158 12.63 18.23 -1.74
CA ILE A 158 11.65 17.81 -0.74
C ILE A 158 10.62 16.87 -1.39
N LYS A 159 10.00 17.26 -2.51
CA LYS A 159 9.10 16.38 -3.28
C LYS A 159 9.77 15.06 -3.63
N ASP A 160 11.04 15.12 -4.02
CA ASP A 160 11.83 13.94 -4.30
C ASP A 160 11.92 13.00 -3.11
N ALA A 161 12.19 13.51 -1.91
CA ALA A 161 12.22 12.71 -0.68
C ALA A 161 10.87 12.06 -0.33
N PHE A 162 9.78 12.55 -0.91
CA PHE A 162 8.42 12.02 -0.78
C PHE A 162 7.94 11.24 -2.02
N SER A 163 8.81 10.97 -2.99
CA SER A 163 8.44 10.27 -4.22
C SER A 163 8.17 8.78 -3.96
N VAL A 164 6.92 8.37 -4.18
CA VAL A 164 6.47 6.97 -4.20
C VAL A 164 7.15 6.22 -5.34
N GLU A 165 7.20 6.79 -6.54
CA GLU A 165 7.78 6.13 -7.72
C GLU A 165 9.23 5.71 -7.49
N LYS A 166 10.00 6.51 -6.74
CA LYS A 166 11.37 6.16 -6.36
C LYS A 166 11.43 4.99 -5.38
N VAL A 167 10.60 4.98 -4.35
CA VAL A 167 10.50 3.84 -3.41
C VAL A 167 10.09 2.58 -4.17
N THR A 168 9.14 2.73 -5.10
CA THR A 168 8.67 1.64 -5.93
C THR A 168 9.75 1.08 -6.84
N LYS A 169 10.52 1.96 -7.49
CA LYS A 169 11.66 1.56 -8.31
C LYS A 169 12.78 0.92 -7.49
N GLU A 170 13.09 1.45 -6.31
CA GLU A 170 14.12 0.90 -5.42
C GLU A 170 13.75 -0.51 -4.95
N PHE A 171 12.52 -0.71 -4.48
CA PHE A 171 12.04 -2.04 -4.13
C PHE A 171 12.10 -2.99 -5.32
N TYR A 172 11.67 -2.57 -6.51
CA TYR A 172 11.74 -3.40 -7.70
C TYR A 172 13.18 -3.88 -8.00
N LEU A 173 14.15 -2.97 -7.93
CA LEU A 173 15.56 -3.32 -8.16
C LEU A 173 16.09 -4.30 -7.11
N GLU A 174 15.74 -4.10 -5.84
CA GLU A 174 16.14 -5.02 -4.77
C GLU A 174 15.43 -6.37 -4.87
N TYR A 175 14.13 -6.39 -5.21
CA TYR A 175 13.37 -7.61 -5.47
C TYR A 175 13.95 -8.40 -6.64
N ARG A 176 14.33 -7.71 -7.72
CA ARG A 176 14.98 -8.33 -8.87
C ARG A 176 16.31 -8.98 -8.48
N LYS A 177 17.14 -8.31 -7.67
CA LYS A 177 18.39 -8.91 -7.14
C LYS A 177 18.11 -10.15 -6.30
N LEU A 178 17.06 -10.14 -5.46
CA LEU A 178 16.64 -11.33 -4.70
C LEU A 178 16.24 -12.47 -5.64
N PHE A 179 15.49 -12.19 -6.69
CA PHE A 179 15.12 -13.18 -7.70
C PHE A 179 16.34 -13.76 -8.41
N GLU A 180 17.25 -12.93 -8.92
CA GLU A 180 18.47 -13.36 -9.60
C GLU A 180 19.37 -14.19 -8.66
N SER A 181 19.51 -13.76 -7.40
CA SER A 181 20.26 -14.51 -6.38
C SER A 181 19.61 -15.87 -6.11
N LEU A 182 18.28 -15.91 -5.93
CA LEU A 182 17.56 -17.14 -5.67
C LEU A 182 17.69 -18.13 -6.84
N VAL A 183 17.54 -17.68 -8.08
CA VAL A 183 17.74 -18.54 -9.26
C VAL A 183 19.16 -19.12 -9.28
N LYS A 184 20.18 -18.30 -8.97
CA LYS A 184 21.57 -18.78 -8.89
C LYS A 184 21.76 -19.81 -7.77
N ASP A 185 21.15 -19.59 -6.60
CA ASP A 185 21.22 -20.51 -5.48
C ASP A 185 20.52 -21.85 -5.81
N LEU A 186 19.38 -21.81 -6.49
CA LEU A 186 18.66 -23.00 -6.96
C LEU A 186 19.47 -23.79 -8.01
N LEU A 187 20.06 -23.11 -8.98
CA LEU A 187 20.88 -23.73 -10.03
C LEU A 187 22.22 -24.31 -9.53
N SER A 188 22.65 -23.93 -8.33
CA SER A 188 23.84 -24.50 -7.67
C SER A 188 23.50 -25.55 -6.62
N ASN A 189 22.21 -25.78 -6.34
CA ASN A 189 21.74 -26.71 -5.34
C ASN A 189 21.40 -28.08 -5.96
N HIS A 190 22.29 -29.05 -5.79
CA HIS A 190 22.11 -30.41 -6.33
C HIS A 190 20.81 -31.10 -5.88
N THR A 191 20.36 -30.86 -4.64
CA THR A 191 19.11 -31.46 -4.15
C THR A 191 17.90 -30.91 -4.89
N PHE A 192 17.87 -29.59 -5.10
CA PHE A 192 16.81 -28.93 -5.88
C PHE A 192 16.84 -29.37 -7.34
N ILE A 193 18.02 -29.42 -7.98
CA ILE A 193 18.13 -29.81 -9.40
C ILE A 193 17.55 -31.21 -9.65
N ASN A 194 17.83 -32.16 -8.76
CA ASN A 194 17.30 -33.52 -8.87
C ASN A 194 15.77 -33.55 -8.71
N GLU A 195 15.23 -32.86 -7.71
CA GLU A 195 13.78 -32.78 -7.51
C GLU A 195 13.08 -32.01 -8.64
N ALA A 196 13.72 -30.98 -9.17
CA ALA A 196 13.20 -30.20 -10.28
C ALA A 196 13.11 -31.03 -11.56
N ALA A 197 14.14 -31.85 -11.86
CA ALA A 197 14.11 -32.77 -12.98
C ALA A 197 13.03 -33.87 -12.82
N LYS A 198 12.83 -34.35 -11.59
CA LYS A 198 11.84 -35.39 -11.28
C LYS A 198 10.39 -34.90 -11.38
N ASN A 199 10.14 -33.65 -11.00
CA ASN A 199 8.80 -33.07 -10.92
C ASN A 199 8.50 -32.06 -12.04
N ASP A 200 9.35 -31.98 -13.06
CA ASP A 200 9.24 -31.01 -14.18
C ASP A 200 9.12 -29.54 -13.70
N ILE A 201 9.86 -29.19 -12.64
CA ILE A 201 9.84 -27.85 -12.06
C ILE A 201 10.74 -26.94 -12.89
N ASN A 202 10.16 -25.90 -13.47
CA ASN A 202 10.93 -24.81 -14.04
C ASN A 202 11.53 -23.93 -12.91
N THR A 203 12.86 -23.80 -12.89
CA THR A 203 13.59 -23.08 -11.81
C THR A 203 13.19 -21.61 -11.70
N GLU A 204 13.03 -20.91 -12.82
CA GLU A 204 12.63 -19.49 -12.81
C GLU A 204 11.20 -19.32 -12.31
N ASN A 205 10.29 -20.20 -12.73
CA ASN A 205 8.90 -20.17 -12.27
C ASN A 205 8.79 -20.47 -10.78
N PHE A 206 9.53 -21.47 -10.29
CA PHE A 206 9.61 -21.78 -8.87
C PHE A 206 10.12 -20.58 -8.05
N ALA A 207 11.21 -19.95 -8.50
CA ALA A 207 11.76 -18.76 -7.84
C ALA A 207 10.78 -17.59 -7.84
N LYS A 208 10.10 -17.33 -8.97
CA LYS A 208 9.05 -16.31 -9.10
C LYS A 208 7.90 -16.58 -8.14
N LYS A 209 7.43 -17.83 -8.09
CA LYS A 209 6.32 -18.25 -7.24
C LYS A 209 6.67 -18.15 -5.76
N LEU A 210 7.85 -18.64 -5.37
CA LEU A 210 8.32 -18.59 -3.98
C LEU A 210 8.41 -17.15 -3.46
N LEU A 211 9.10 -16.27 -4.18
CA LEU A 211 9.17 -14.86 -3.79
C LEU A 211 7.79 -14.19 -3.83
N GLY A 212 6.97 -14.55 -4.82
CA GLY A 212 5.59 -14.11 -4.96
C GLY A 212 4.70 -14.45 -3.76
N GLN A 213 4.79 -15.69 -3.27
CA GLN A 213 4.09 -16.16 -2.09
C GLN A 213 4.54 -15.40 -0.84
N ILE A 214 5.85 -15.21 -0.65
CA ILE A 214 6.39 -14.50 0.51
C ILE A 214 5.94 -13.03 0.51
N VAL A 215 6.08 -12.33 -0.61
CA VAL A 215 5.70 -10.92 -0.71
C VAL A 215 4.20 -10.73 -0.57
N PHE A 216 3.39 -11.64 -1.11
CA PHE A 216 1.95 -11.62 -0.93
C PHE A 216 1.56 -11.75 0.55
N ILE A 217 2.23 -12.63 1.28
CA ILE A 217 1.98 -12.77 2.73
C ILE A 217 2.38 -11.49 3.49
N TYR A 218 3.46 -10.82 3.07
CA TYR A 218 3.84 -9.52 3.62
C TYR A 218 2.76 -8.46 3.48
N PHE A 219 1.97 -8.48 2.40
CA PHE A 219 0.79 -7.61 2.26
C PHE A 219 -0.33 -8.02 3.22
N ILE A 220 -0.76 -9.28 3.18
CA ILE A 220 -1.94 -9.71 3.96
C ILE A 220 -1.69 -9.63 5.48
N GLN A 221 -0.46 -9.84 5.96
CA GLN A 221 -0.16 -9.74 7.39
C GLN A 221 -0.37 -8.32 7.92
N LYS A 222 -0.20 -7.27 7.09
CA LYS A 222 -0.53 -5.89 7.49
C LYS A 222 -2.01 -5.67 7.77
N LYS A 223 -2.90 -6.49 7.19
CA LYS A 223 -4.33 -6.51 7.57
C LYS A 223 -4.59 -7.13 8.93
N GLY A 224 -3.59 -7.70 9.61
CA GLY A 224 -3.78 -8.46 10.85
C GLY A 224 -4.55 -9.76 10.62
N TRP A 225 -4.43 -10.34 9.42
CA TRP A 225 -5.12 -11.58 9.05
C TRP A 225 -4.28 -12.84 9.29
N MET A 226 -2.98 -12.69 9.52
CA MET A 226 -2.09 -13.81 9.83
C MET A 226 -1.92 -13.91 11.34
N GLY A 227 -1.79 -15.12 11.90
CA GLY A 227 -1.47 -15.26 13.33
C GLY A 227 -2.58 -14.84 14.29
N VAL A 228 -3.86 -14.89 13.89
CA VAL A 228 -4.97 -14.47 14.77
C VAL A 228 -5.20 -15.52 15.87
N PRO A 229 -5.26 -15.16 17.17
CA PRO A 229 -5.52 -16.15 18.22
C PRO A 229 -6.89 -16.85 18.06
N ALA A 230 -7.01 -18.06 18.58
CA ALA A 230 -8.27 -18.79 18.58
C ALA A 230 -9.40 -17.96 19.23
N GLY A 231 -10.57 -17.92 18.58
CA GLY A 231 -11.73 -17.17 19.08
C GLY A 231 -11.67 -15.64 18.93
N GLN A 232 -10.57 -15.07 18.43
CA GLN A 232 -10.44 -13.63 18.21
C GLN A 232 -10.88 -13.21 16.82
N ASN A 233 -11.29 -11.94 16.65
CA ASN A 233 -11.74 -11.39 15.37
C ASN A 233 -10.58 -11.19 14.37
N TRP A 234 -10.87 -11.29 13.08
CA TRP A 234 -9.89 -10.92 12.03
C TRP A 234 -9.44 -9.47 12.20
N GLY A 235 -8.15 -9.21 11.96
CA GLY A 235 -7.57 -7.88 12.08
C GLY A 235 -6.68 -7.67 13.30
N VAL A 236 -6.74 -8.58 14.28
CA VAL A 236 -5.90 -8.54 15.50
C VAL A 236 -4.69 -9.46 15.44
N GLY A 237 -4.44 -10.05 14.27
CA GLY A 237 -3.35 -10.98 14.04
C GLY A 237 -1.98 -10.30 14.00
N ASP A 238 -0.95 -11.14 13.89
CA ASP A 238 0.43 -10.73 13.84
C ASP A 238 0.79 -10.03 12.53
N LYS A 239 1.12 -8.74 12.62
CA LYS A 239 1.57 -7.91 11.49
C LYS A 239 3.01 -8.21 11.03
N ASN A 240 3.72 -9.03 11.79
CA ASN A 240 5.09 -9.49 11.54
C ASN A 240 5.18 -11.02 11.47
N PHE A 241 4.07 -11.68 11.14
CA PHE A 241 3.89 -13.14 11.18
C PHE A 241 5.07 -13.91 10.58
N LEU A 242 5.43 -13.67 9.30
CA LEU A 242 6.49 -14.45 8.64
C LEU A 242 7.85 -14.33 9.33
N ILE A 243 8.19 -13.14 9.85
CA ILE A 243 9.46 -12.92 10.55
C ILE A 243 9.47 -13.65 11.87
N ASN A 244 8.34 -13.64 12.58
CA ASN A 244 8.22 -14.36 13.84
C ASN A 244 8.30 -15.88 13.60
N GLN A 245 7.68 -16.39 12.53
CA GLN A 245 7.84 -17.78 12.10
C GLN A 245 9.29 -18.11 11.71
N PHE A 246 9.97 -17.20 11.01
CA PHE A 246 11.38 -17.38 10.67
C PHE A 246 12.28 -17.44 11.91
N LYS A 247 12.11 -16.51 12.85
CA LYS A 247 12.84 -16.51 14.13
C LYS A 247 12.60 -17.79 14.91
N GLU A 248 11.37 -18.28 14.93
CA GLU A 248 11.01 -19.56 15.56
C GLU A 248 11.73 -20.74 14.90
N ALA A 249 11.74 -20.79 13.56
CA ALA A 249 12.44 -21.82 12.80
C ALA A 249 13.94 -21.85 13.10
N ILE A 250 14.59 -20.68 13.14
CA ILE A 250 16.00 -20.55 13.53
C ILE A 250 16.21 -21.02 14.98
N GLY A 251 15.35 -20.63 15.92
CA GLY A 251 15.41 -21.06 17.31
C GLY A 251 15.29 -22.58 17.49
N LYS A 252 14.45 -23.22 16.66
CA LYS A 252 14.27 -24.69 16.63
C LYS A 252 15.30 -25.42 15.76
N LYS A 253 16.25 -24.70 15.14
CA LYS A 253 17.21 -25.25 14.15
C LYS A 253 16.52 -26.00 13.01
N SER A 254 15.33 -25.55 12.62
CA SER A 254 14.54 -26.13 11.53
C SER A 254 14.84 -25.41 10.21
N ASN A 255 14.68 -26.13 9.09
CA ASN A 255 14.67 -25.51 7.77
C ASN A 255 13.37 -24.71 7.62
N PHE A 256 13.46 -23.43 7.24
CA PHE A 256 12.30 -22.56 7.15
C PHE A 256 11.41 -22.90 5.96
N PHE A 257 11.97 -23.33 4.83
CA PHE A 257 11.19 -23.71 3.67
C PHE A 257 10.33 -24.94 3.99
N ASN A 258 10.96 -26.08 4.31
CA ASN A 258 10.21 -27.33 4.51
C ASN A 258 9.44 -27.37 5.82
N GLY A 259 10.00 -26.78 6.88
CA GLY A 259 9.40 -26.83 8.21
C GLY A 259 8.23 -25.87 8.40
N TYR A 260 8.19 -24.78 7.62
CA TYR A 260 7.22 -23.70 7.81
C TYR A 260 6.54 -23.31 6.50
N LEU A 261 7.27 -22.90 5.47
CA LEU A 261 6.67 -22.34 4.25
C LEU A 261 5.83 -23.34 3.47
N GLU A 262 6.26 -24.59 3.30
CA GLU A 262 5.48 -25.60 2.57
C GLU A 262 4.12 -25.88 3.26
N SER A 263 4.12 -26.06 4.59
CA SER A 263 2.87 -26.21 5.35
C SER A 263 2.02 -24.93 5.30
N LEU A 264 2.64 -23.76 5.37
CA LEU A 264 1.92 -22.49 5.28
C LEU A 264 1.26 -22.31 3.92
N PHE A 265 2.00 -22.50 2.82
CA PHE A 265 1.51 -22.27 1.47
C PHE A 265 0.48 -23.33 1.09
N TYR A 266 0.87 -24.60 1.16
CA TYR A 266 0.11 -25.69 0.56
C TYR A 266 -0.85 -26.33 1.57
N GLY A 267 -0.41 -26.50 2.82
CA GLY A 267 -1.19 -27.08 3.90
C GLY A 267 -2.20 -26.13 4.54
N THR A 268 -1.94 -24.82 4.45
CA THR A 268 -2.76 -23.78 5.11
C THR A 268 -3.44 -22.84 4.11
N LEU A 269 -2.70 -21.99 3.39
CA LEU A 269 -3.29 -20.96 2.55
C LEU A 269 -4.08 -21.53 1.36
N ASN A 270 -3.71 -22.73 0.87
CA ASN A 270 -4.40 -23.47 -0.18
C ASN A 270 -5.30 -24.61 0.31
N ASN A 271 -5.48 -24.78 1.62
CA ASN A 271 -6.38 -25.82 2.15
C ASN A 271 -7.59 -25.18 2.82
N PRO A 272 -8.83 -25.42 2.35
CA PRO A 272 -10.01 -24.85 2.97
C PRO A 272 -10.35 -25.47 4.33
N ARG A 273 -9.66 -26.54 4.76
CA ARG A 273 -9.77 -27.21 6.08
C ARG A 273 -11.21 -27.45 6.53
N ARG A 274 -12.11 -27.79 5.59
CA ARG A 274 -13.56 -27.94 5.82
C ARG A 274 -13.92 -29.01 6.85
N ASN A 275 -12.99 -29.93 7.13
CA ASN A 275 -13.18 -31.03 8.07
C ASN A 275 -12.81 -30.67 9.52
N SER A 276 -12.54 -29.40 9.82
CA SER A 276 -12.19 -28.92 11.16
C SER A 276 -13.29 -28.02 11.74
N ALA A 277 -13.41 -27.99 13.07
CA ALA A 277 -14.42 -27.20 13.77
C ALA A 277 -14.27 -25.70 13.52
N ASP A 278 -13.02 -25.22 13.39
CA ASP A 278 -12.70 -23.90 12.87
C ASP A 278 -11.80 -24.07 11.62
N PRO A 279 -12.38 -24.00 10.40
CA PRO A 279 -11.63 -24.10 9.14
C PRO A 279 -10.52 -23.05 9.00
N SER A 280 -10.60 -21.94 9.75
CA SER A 280 -9.55 -20.93 9.73
C SER A 280 -8.39 -21.25 10.68
N PHE A 281 -8.55 -22.16 11.63
CA PHE A 281 -7.49 -22.52 12.58
C PHE A 281 -6.49 -23.50 11.97
N SER A 282 -5.21 -23.13 11.98
CA SER A 282 -4.10 -24.01 11.60
C SER A 282 -3.45 -24.58 12.86
N LYS A 283 -3.40 -25.91 12.95
CA LYS A 283 -2.76 -26.64 14.06
C LYS A 283 -1.25 -26.44 14.06
N ASP A 284 -0.65 -26.43 12.87
CA ASP A 284 0.80 -26.33 12.69
C ASP A 284 1.35 -24.99 13.21
N PHE A 285 0.55 -23.93 13.07
CA PHE A 285 0.91 -22.57 13.51
C PHE A 285 0.20 -22.15 14.80
N ASN A 286 -0.64 -23.01 15.37
CA ASN A 286 -1.45 -22.76 16.57
C ASN A 286 -2.20 -21.41 16.54
N CYS A 287 -2.72 -21.03 15.37
CA CYS A 287 -3.40 -19.75 15.15
C CYS A 287 -4.34 -19.82 13.95
N ARG A 288 -5.19 -18.80 13.80
CA ARG A 288 -6.09 -18.64 12.66
C ARG A 288 -5.36 -17.96 11.50
N ILE A 289 -5.45 -18.59 10.33
CA ILE A 289 -4.88 -18.17 9.05
C ILE A 289 -5.95 -18.39 7.97
N PRO A 290 -6.25 -17.40 7.12
CA PRO A 290 -7.32 -17.53 6.13
C PRO A 290 -6.95 -18.53 5.02
N PHE A 291 -7.97 -19.04 4.35
CA PHE A 291 -7.83 -19.74 3.08
C PHE A 291 -7.96 -18.72 1.94
N LEU A 292 -7.04 -18.74 0.97
CA LEU A 292 -6.92 -17.70 -0.07
C LEU A 292 -7.09 -18.23 -1.51
N ASN A 293 -7.58 -19.47 -1.68
CA ASN A 293 -7.67 -20.17 -2.96
C ASN A 293 -6.32 -20.41 -3.66
N GLY A 294 -6.33 -21.34 -4.61
CA GLY A 294 -5.14 -22.07 -5.03
C GLY A 294 -4.22 -21.44 -6.06
N GLY A 295 -4.59 -20.41 -6.82
CA GLY A 295 -3.72 -19.96 -7.93
C GLY A 295 -2.25 -19.72 -7.55
N LEU A 296 -1.99 -18.87 -6.55
CA LEU A 296 -0.62 -18.58 -6.08
C LEU A 296 -0.06 -19.66 -5.13
N PHE A 297 -0.93 -20.32 -4.36
CA PHE A 297 -0.56 -21.25 -3.29
C PHE A 297 -0.73 -22.72 -3.67
N GLU A 298 -0.95 -23.04 -4.94
CA GLU A 298 -0.95 -24.39 -5.47
C GLU A 298 0.47 -24.94 -5.52
N ALA A 299 0.63 -26.18 -5.09
CA ALA A 299 1.91 -26.86 -5.22
C ALA A 299 2.12 -27.27 -6.68
N GLU A 300 3.32 -27.03 -7.21
CA GLU A 300 3.72 -27.43 -8.58
C GLU A 300 4.37 -28.81 -8.61
N TYR A 301 4.51 -29.44 -7.45
CA TYR A 301 5.17 -30.71 -7.24
C TYR A 301 4.50 -31.43 -6.07
N ASP A 302 4.83 -32.72 -5.91
CA ASP A 302 4.34 -33.49 -4.78
C ASP A 302 5.12 -33.12 -3.51
N TRP A 303 4.76 -31.98 -2.92
CA TRP A 303 5.41 -31.41 -1.73
C TRP A 303 5.33 -32.29 -0.48
N LYS A 304 4.45 -33.30 -0.46
CA LYS A 304 4.36 -34.25 0.64
C LYS A 304 5.40 -35.36 0.56
N ASN A 305 5.83 -35.71 -0.65
CA ASN A 305 6.75 -36.81 -0.92
C ASN A 305 8.08 -36.36 -1.52
N SER A 306 8.25 -35.07 -1.79
CA SER A 306 9.47 -34.46 -2.32
C SER A 306 10.16 -33.64 -1.23
N PHE A 307 11.49 -33.59 -1.26
CA PHE A 307 12.27 -32.82 -0.28
C PHE A 307 13.15 -31.79 -0.99
N ILE A 308 12.74 -30.52 -0.93
CA ILE A 308 13.50 -29.40 -1.48
C ILE A 308 14.18 -28.65 -0.34
N TYR A 309 15.50 -28.77 -0.20
CA TYR A 309 16.24 -28.04 0.83
C TYR A 309 16.65 -26.65 0.33
N LEU A 310 16.20 -25.58 0.99
CA LEU A 310 16.65 -24.21 0.73
C LEU A 310 17.31 -23.62 1.99
N ASP A 311 18.52 -23.08 1.86
CA ASP A 311 19.27 -22.54 2.99
C ASP A 311 18.52 -21.35 3.64
N ASN A 312 18.51 -21.31 4.98
CA ASN A 312 17.81 -20.27 5.74
C ASN A 312 18.35 -18.85 5.47
N ASN A 313 19.60 -18.72 5.01
CA ASN A 313 20.19 -17.43 4.63
C ASN A 313 19.49 -16.80 3.42
N ILE A 314 18.89 -17.59 2.52
CA ILE A 314 18.07 -17.09 1.42
C ILE A 314 16.93 -16.25 1.98
N PHE A 315 16.18 -16.80 2.94
CA PHE A 315 15.05 -16.12 3.56
C PHE A 315 15.48 -14.95 4.46
N LYS A 316 16.62 -15.08 5.14
CA LYS A 316 17.22 -13.96 5.87
C LYS A 316 17.45 -12.76 4.95
N ASN A 317 18.06 -12.99 3.78
CA ASN A 317 18.29 -11.93 2.80
C ASN A 317 16.97 -11.32 2.30
N VAL A 318 15.96 -12.14 1.99
CA VAL A 318 14.64 -11.67 1.59
C VAL A 318 14.03 -10.76 2.67
N PHE A 319 14.04 -11.19 3.93
CA PHE A 319 13.49 -10.40 5.03
C PHE A 319 14.30 -9.15 5.33
N ASP A 320 15.64 -9.20 5.23
CA ASP A 320 16.51 -8.03 5.36
C ASP A 320 16.17 -6.97 4.32
N VAL A 321 15.81 -7.37 3.09
CA VAL A 321 15.30 -6.45 2.07
C VAL A 321 13.91 -5.95 2.43
N PHE A 322 12.94 -6.84 2.67
CA PHE A 322 11.53 -6.46 2.85
C PHE A 322 11.33 -5.56 4.06
N GLU A 323 12.07 -5.80 5.15
CA GLU A 323 12.02 -4.97 6.36
C GLU A 323 12.59 -3.55 6.20
N ARG A 324 13.21 -3.23 5.05
CA ARG A 324 13.59 -1.85 4.68
C ARG A 324 12.43 -1.05 4.11
N PHE A 325 11.37 -1.70 3.68
CA PHE A 325 10.24 -1.09 3.01
C PHE A 325 8.98 -1.16 3.87
N ASN A 326 8.19 -0.09 3.83
CA ASN A 326 6.84 -0.14 4.41
C ASN A 326 5.89 -0.77 3.39
N PHE A 327 5.10 -1.76 3.79
CA PHE A 327 4.08 -2.37 2.93
C PHE A 327 2.71 -1.82 3.32
N THR A 328 1.91 -1.44 2.32
CA THR A 328 0.52 -1.03 2.49
C THR A 328 -0.40 -1.92 1.68
N VAL A 329 -1.63 -2.07 2.15
CA VAL A 329 -2.71 -2.82 1.47
C VAL A 329 -3.76 -1.90 0.88
N GLU A 330 -3.59 -0.60 1.03
CA GLU A 330 -4.45 0.41 0.42
C GLU A 330 -3.94 0.69 -0.98
N GLU A 331 -4.81 0.51 -1.97
CA GLU A 331 -4.54 1.00 -3.32
C GLU A 331 -4.63 2.53 -3.29
N GLU A 332 -3.55 3.20 -3.71
CA GLU A 332 -3.38 4.64 -3.59
C GLU A 332 -4.49 5.41 -4.31
N SER A 333 -4.80 6.66 -3.96
CA SER A 333 -5.58 7.53 -4.87
C SER A 333 -4.63 8.49 -5.60
N PRO A 334 -5.00 9.06 -6.77
CA PRO A 334 -4.15 10.05 -7.44
C PRO A 334 -3.76 11.24 -6.55
N ASP A 335 -4.67 11.66 -5.67
CA ASP A 335 -4.54 12.87 -4.82
C ASP A 335 -3.93 12.60 -3.44
N ASP A 336 -4.05 11.38 -2.93
CA ASP A 336 -3.59 10.96 -1.61
C ASP A 336 -2.77 9.67 -1.70
N LYS A 337 -1.45 9.82 -1.50
CA LYS A 337 -0.48 8.74 -1.62
C LYS A 337 0.27 8.51 -0.31
N GLU A 338 0.30 7.27 0.12
CA GLU A 338 1.14 6.82 1.23
C GLU A 338 2.45 6.29 0.66
N ILE A 339 3.58 6.70 1.23
CA ILE A 339 4.88 6.29 0.70
C ILE A 339 5.20 4.90 1.24
N ALA A 340 4.67 3.90 0.54
CA ALA A 340 4.76 2.49 0.86
C ALA A 340 4.75 1.66 -0.43
N VAL A 341 5.11 0.40 -0.29
CA VAL A 341 4.98 -0.64 -1.30
C VAL A 341 3.53 -1.10 -1.30
N ASP A 342 2.85 -0.99 -2.45
CA ASP A 342 1.44 -1.37 -2.64
C ASP A 342 1.29 -2.69 -3.44
N PRO A 343 0.11 -3.32 -3.44
CA PRO A 343 -0.11 -4.55 -4.21
C PRO A 343 -0.04 -4.37 -5.74
N GLU A 344 -0.28 -3.17 -6.27
CA GLU A 344 -0.15 -2.87 -7.71
C GLU A 344 1.29 -3.09 -8.18
N MET A 345 2.27 -2.75 -7.33
CA MET A 345 3.67 -3.01 -7.58
C MET A 345 3.94 -4.48 -7.87
N LEU A 346 3.24 -5.43 -7.24
CA LEU A 346 3.42 -6.85 -7.55
C LEU A 346 3.15 -7.12 -9.02
N GLY A 347 2.07 -6.55 -9.57
CA GLY A 347 1.78 -6.62 -11.00
C GLY A 347 2.96 -6.13 -11.83
N LYS A 348 3.49 -4.94 -11.52
CA LYS A 348 4.66 -4.36 -12.22
C LYS A 348 5.93 -5.20 -12.08
N VAL A 349 6.17 -5.78 -10.90
CA VAL A 349 7.33 -6.62 -10.63
C VAL A 349 7.22 -7.92 -11.43
N PHE A 350 6.09 -8.60 -11.37
CA PHE A 350 5.85 -9.82 -12.14
C PHE A 350 5.90 -9.55 -13.65
N GLU A 351 5.29 -8.47 -14.13
CA GLU A 351 5.35 -8.07 -15.54
C GLU A 351 6.78 -7.78 -15.98
N ASN A 352 7.54 -6.98 -15.24
CA ASN A 352 8.88 -6.61 -15.68
C ASN A 352 9.89 -7.77 -15.55
N LEU A 353 9.69 -8.69 -14.60
CA LEU A 353 10.46 -9.94 -14.51
C LEU A 353 10.09 -10.95 -15.62
N LEU A 354 8.88 -10.86 -16.18
CA LEU A 354 8.51 -11.59 -17.40
C LEU A 354 9.06 -10.88 -18.65
N ALA A 355 9.15 -9.55 -18.61
CA ALA A 355 9.48 -8.69 -19.74
C ALA A 355 10.92 -8.81 -20.23
N GLU A 356 11.93 -9.17 -19.42
CA GLU A 356 13.29 -9.34 -19.96
C GLU A 356 13.42 -10.56 -20.89
N ASN A 357 12.61 -11.60 -20.68
CA ASN A 357 12.53 -12.74 -21.60
C ASN A 357 11.59 -12.48 -22.81
N LEU A 358 10.73 -11.45 -22.75
CA LEU A 358 9.65 -11.19 -23.73
C LEU A 358 9.74 -9.86 -24.52
N ARG A 359 10.53 -8.87 -24.07
CA ARG A 359 10.60 -7.52 -24.69
C ARG A 359 11.32 -7.46 -26.03
N LYS A 360 12.03 -8.50 -26.43
CA LYS A 360 12.58 -8.55 -27.80
C LYS A 360 11.53 -8.85 -28.88
N GLY A 361 10.23 -9.00 -28.56
CA GLY A 361 9.24 -9.29 -29.61
C GLY A 361 7.73 -9.04 -29.40
N THR A 362 7.23 -8.57 -28.23
CA THR A 362 5.76 -8.64 -27.96
C THR A 362 4.99 -7.33 -27.76
N GLY A 363 5.62 -6.15 -27.83
CA GLY A 363 4.88 -4.87 -27.88
C GLY A 363 4.04 -4.50 -26.64
N THR A 364 4.33 -5.09 -25.47
CA THR A 364 3.60 -4.83 -24.23
C THR A 364 3.99 -3.48 -23.61
N TYR A 365 3.09 -2.50 -23.68
CA TYR A 365 3.24 -1.19 -23.05
C TYR A 365 2.30 -1.05 -21.84
N TYR A 366 2.86 -0.63 -20.71
CA TYR A 366 2.07 -0.28 -19.52
C TYR A 366 1.14 0.92 -19.83
N THR A 367 -0.15 0.78 -19.54
CA THR A 367 -1.12 1.86 -19.70
C THR A 367 -1.16 2.72 -18.43
N PRO A 368 -0.95 4.05 -18.51
CA PRO A 368 -0.99 4.92 -17.34
C PRO A 368 -2.31 4.84 -16.58
N ARG A 369 -2.24 4.95 -15.25
CA ARG A 369 -3.39 4.77 -14.35
C ARG A 369 -4.57 5.69 -14.64
N GLU A 370 -4.29 6.95 -14.96
CA GLU A 370 -5.31 7.93 -15.33
C GLU A 370 -6.09 7.50 -16.58
N ILE A 371 -5.40 6.86 -17.53
CA ILE A 371 -6.01 6.31 -18.74
C ILE A 371 -6.84 5.07 -18.40
N VAL A 372 -6.33 4.15 -17.57
CA VAL A 372 -7.08 2.97 -17.14
C VAL A 372 -8.38 3.37 -16.44
N TYR A 373 -8.31 4.31 -15.49
CA TYR A 373 -9.50 4.80 -14.78
C TYR A 373 -10.49 5.48 -15.73
N TYR A 374 -10.01 6.38 -16.57
CA TYR A 374 -10.84 7.05 -17.56
C TYR A 374 -11.57 6.03 -18.45
N MET A 375 -10.83 5.07 -19.01
CA MET A 375 -11.40 4.05 -19.88
C MET A 375 -12.39 3.15 -19.14
N CYS A 376 -12.13 2.77 -17.88
CA CYS A 376 -13.05 1.99 -17.08
C CYS A 376 -14.35 2.76 -16.80
N GLN A 377 -14.23 4.05 -16.42
CA GLN A 377 -15.37 4.91 -16.15
C GLN A 377 -16.23 5.13 -17.39
N GLU A 378 -15.63 5.50 -18.52
CA GLU A 378 -16.36 5.67 -19.78
C GLU A 378 -17.03 4.36 -20.23
N SER A 379 -16.34 3.22 -20.09
CA SER A 379 -16.93 1.92 -20.43
C SER A 379 -18.12 1.58 -19.54
N LEU A 380 -18.02 1.86 -18.24
CA LEU A 380 -19.08 1.64 -17.26
C LEU A 380 -20.27 2.58 -17.49
N ILE A 381 -20.02 3.85 -17.80
CA ILE A 381 -21.05 4.84 -18.13
C ILE A 381 -21.85 4.38 -19.36
N ASN A 382 -21.16 4.00 -20.43
CA ASN A 382 -21.84 3.55 -21.65
C ASN A 382 -22.64 2.27 -21.41
N TYR A 383 -22.13 1.32 -20.62
CA TYR A 383 -22.87 0.12 -20.26
C TYR A 383 -24.14 0.45 -19.46
N LEU A 384 -24.02 1.27 -18.42
CA LEU A 384 -25.15 1.63 -17.56
C LEU A 384 -26.19 2.49 -18.30
N ASP A 385 -25.76 3.43 -19.15
CA ASP A 385 -26.67 4.23 -19.97
C ASP A 385 -27.47 3.37 -20.96
N ALA A 386 -26.81 2.41 -21.62
CA ALA A 386 -27.47 1.52 -22.57
C ALA A 386 -28.43 0.51 -21.92
N ASN A 387 -28.21 0.15 -20.66
CA ASN A 387 -28.96 -0.92 -19.98
C ASN A 387 -29.88 -0.44 -18.86
N SER A 388 -29.92 0.87 -18.59
CA SER A 388 -30.76 1.46 -17.53
C SER A 388 -31.67 2.57 -18.06
N LYS A 389 -32.71 2.90 -17.31
CA LYS A 389 -33.64 4.00 -17.66
C LYS A 389 -33.26 5.36 -17.07
N LEU A 390 -32.06 5.50 -16.50
CA LEU A 390 -31.65 6.69 -15.76
C LEU A 390 -31.25 7.88 -16.66
N GLY A 391 -30.80 7.59 -17.88
CA GLY A 391 -30.26 8.57 -18.82
C GLY A 391 -28.82 8.99 -18.51
N LYS A 392 -28.07 9.28 -19.58
CA LYS A 392 -26.62 9.48 -19.58
C LYS A 392 -26.10 10.46 -18.54
N ASP A 393 -26.71 11.64 -18.42
CA ASP A 393 -26.26 12.68 -17.48
C ASP A 393 -26.31 12.23 -16.01
N LYS A 394 -27.33 11.45 -15.64
CA LYS A 394 -27.44 10.91 -14.28
C LYS A 394 -26.39 9.83 -14.04
N VAL A 395 -26.21 8.91 -15.00
CA VAL A 395 -25.21 7.84 -14.93
C VAL A 395 -23.80 8.41 -14.82
N GLU A 396 -23.46 9.38 -15.67
CA GLU A 396 -22.15 10.02 -15.70
C GLU A 396 -21.83 10.69 -14.37
N LYS A 397 -22.78 11.42 -13.78
CA LYS A 397 -22.59 12.01 -12.45
C LYS A 397 -22.39 10.97 -11.36
N CYS A 398 -23.12 9.86 -11.40
CA CYS A 398 -22.96 8.78 -10.41
C CYS A 398 -21.60 8.10 -10.51
N VAL A 399 -21.11 7.85 -11.73
CA VAL A 399 -19.81 7.23 -11.95
C VAL A 399 -18.69 8.22 -11.63
N LYS A 400 -18.72 9.46 -12.14
CA LYS A 400 -17.59 10.40 -11.97
C LYS A 400 -17.58 11.14 -10.64
N SER A 401 -18.73 11.38 -10.00
CA SER A 401 -18.85 12.24 -8.80
C SER A 401 -19.76 11.64 -7.72
N LEU A 402 -19.14 11.09 -6.67
CA LEU A 402 -19.86 10.44 -5.55
C LEU A 402 -20.85 11.39 -4.85
N LYS A 403 -20.46 12.66 -4.63
CA LYS A 403 -21.29 13.65 -3.91
C LYS A 403 -22.52 14.10 -4.69
N GLU A 404 -22.44 14.09 -6.01
CA GLU A 404 -23.55 14.49 -6.87
C GLU A 404 -24.49 13.31 -7.11
N GLY A 405 -23.95 12.09 -7.26
CA GLY A 405 -24.73 10.86 -7.43
C GLY A 405 -25.69 10.57 -6.27
N GLU A 406 -25.27 10.77 -5.02
CA GLU A 406 -26.10 10.50 -3.83
C GLU A 406 -27.43 11.28 -3.80
N LYS A 407 -27.47 12.47 -4.41
CA LYS A 407 -28.66 13.33 -4.40
C LYS A 407 -29.58 13.10 -5.59
N LEU A 408 -29.15 12.30 -6.57
CA LEU A 408 -29.81 12.19 -7.88
C LEU A 408 -30.60 10.89 -8.08
N LEU A 409 -30.34 9.87 -7.27
CA LEU A 409 -30.92 8.54 -7.41
C LEU A 409 -32.07 8.31 -6.43
N SER A 410 -33.21 7.86 -6.95
CA SER A 410 -34.25 7.23 -6.13
C SER A 410 -33.85 5.81 -5.73
N GLU A 411 -34.48 5.26 -4.69
CA GLU A 411 -34.23 3.89 -4.21
C GLU A 411 -34.42 2.83 -5.32
N LYS A 412 -35.39 3.07 -6.21
CA LYS A 412 -35.67 2.18 -7.35
C LYS A 412 -34.57 2.25 -8.42
N GLU A 413 -34.13 3.45 -8.76
CA GLU A 413 -33.04 3.67 -9.74
C GLU A 413 -31.72 3.10 -9.22
N ALA A 414 -31.42 3.27 -7.94
CA ALA A 414 -30.23 2.69 -7.31
C ALA A 414 -30.25 1.15 -7.30
N GLY A 415 -31.41 0.55 -7.02
CA GLY A 415 -31.57 -0.91 -7.11
C GLY A 415 -31.45 -1.45 -8.54
N GLU A 416 -31.94 -0.71 -9.55
CA GLU A 416 -31.75 -1.06 -10.97
C GLU A 416 -30.26 -1.07 -11.35
N MET A 417 -29.52 -0.03 -10.97
CA MET A 417 -28.07 0.05 -11.20
C MET A 417 -27.31 -1.07 -10.49
N ASP A 418 -27.61 -1.37 -9.21
CA ASP A 418 -26.88 -2.42 -8.48
C ASP A 418 -27.07 -3.80 -9.11
N ASN A 419 -28.28 -4.11 -9.58
CA ASN A 419 -28.55 -5.37 -10.29
C ASN A 419 -27.72 -5.49 -11.57
N LEU A 420 -27.59 -4.41 -12.34
CA LEU A 420 -26.76 -4.39 -13.55
C LEU A 420 -25.29 -4.62 -13.20
N LEU A 421 -24.79 -3.98 -12.14
CA LEU A 421 -23.43 -4.15 -11.65
C LEU A 421 -23.15 -5.53 -11.06
N GLU A 422 -24.18 -6.23 -10.57
CA GLU A 422 -24.04 -7.60 -10.06
C GLU A 422 -23.80 -8.62 -11.17
N VAL A 423 -24.45 -8.45 -12.31
CA VAL A 423 -24.43 -9.43 -13.41
C VAL A 423 -23.48 -9.06 -14.55
N ILE A 424 -22.85 -7.88 -14.49
CA ILE A 424 -21.93 -7.39 -15.52
C ILE A 424 -20.78 -8.38 -15.74
N LYS A 425 -20.42 -8.58 -17.01
CA LYS A 425 -19.27 -9.40 -17.42
C LYS A 425 -18.29 -8.52 -18.19
N ILE A 426 -17.03 -8.56 -17.78
CA ILE A 426 -15.95 -7.78 -18.37
C ILE A 426 -15.00 -8.74 -19.08
N CYS A 427 -14.59 -8.37 -20.29
CA CYS A 427 -13.63 -9.14 -21.08
C CYS A 427 -12.54 -8.19 -21.57
N ASP A 428 -11.29 -8.54 -21.30
CA ASP A 428 -10.12 -7.91 -21.88
C ASP A 428 -9.29 -8.98 -22.60
N PRO A 429 -9.39 -9.08 -23.95
CA PRO A 429 -8.69 -10.08 -24.74
C PRO A 429 -7.16 -9.99 -24.67
N ALA A 430 -6.61 -8.85 -24.24
CA ALA A 430 -5.17 -8.60 -24.15
C ALA A 430 -4.80 -8.12 -22.74
N CYS A 431 -5.38 -8.78 -21.73
CA CYS A 431 -5.36 -8.28 -20.36
C CYS A 431 -3.99 -8.08 -19.71
N GLY A 432 -2.93 -8.77 -20.16
CA GLY A 432 -1.58 -8.63 -19.59
C GLY A 432 -1.58 -8.84 -18.07
N SER A 433 -1.12 -7.85 -17.28
CA SER A 433 -1.23 -7.81 -15.80
C SER A 433 -2.66 -7.82 -15.26
N GLY A 434 -3.67 -7.62 -16.10
CA GLY A 434 -5.05 -7.42 -15.69
C GLY A 434 -5.35 -6.01 -15.20
N ALA A 435 -4.55 -5.00 -15.55
CA ALA A 435 -4.74 -3.61 -15.10
C ALA A 435 -6.16 -3.08 -15.35
N PHE A 436 -6.75 -3.35 -16.53
CA PHE A 436 -8.14 -2.99 -16.83
C PHE A 436 -9.17 -3.83 -16.06
N LEU A 437 -8.89 -5.12 -15.84
CA LEU A 437 -9.78 -6.00 -15.08
C LEU A 437 -9.86 -5.56 -13.61
N VAL A 438 -8.71 -5.25 -13.01
CA VAL A 438 -8.61 -4.71 -11.65
C VAL A 438 -9.21 -3.30 -11.57
N GLY A 439 -8.89 -2.43 -12.53
CA GLY A 439 -9.44 -1.08 -12.61
C GLY A 439 -10.98 -1.09 -12.70
N MET A 440 -11.54 -1.95 -13.53
CA MET A 440 -12.98 -2.11 -13.67
C MET A 440 -13.62 -2.71 -12.40
N LEU A 441 -12.98 -3.71 -11.78
CA LEU A 441 -13.43 -4.25 -10.50
C LEU A 441 -13.53 -3.16 -9.42
N ASN A 442 -12.51 -2.31 -9.32
CA ASN A 442 -12.50 -1.20 -8.38
C ASN A 442 -13.63 -0.20 -8.62
N GLU A 443 -13.90 0.13 -9.88
CA GLU A 443 -15.01 1.02 -10.25
C GLU A 443 -16.38 0.42 -9.91
N ILE A 444 -16.58 -0.87 -10.22
CA ILE A 444 -17.81 -1.59 -9.87
C ILE A 444 -18.01 -1.62 -8.35
N VAL A 445 -16.98 -2.02 -7.58
CA VAL A 445 -17.05 -2.09 -6.12
C VAL A 445 -17.33 -0.72 -5.52
N ARG A 446 -16.63 0.33 -5.98
CA ARG A 446 -16.85 1.71 -5.54
C ARG A 446 -18.29 2.15 -5.75
N LEU A 447 -18.85 1.89 -6.93
CA LEU A 447 -20.22 2.27 -7.26
C LEU A 447 -21.23 1.44 -6.45
N ARG A 448 -21.06 0.13 -6.32
CA ARG A 448 -21.95 -0.71 -5.50
C ARG A 448 -21.95 -0.32 -4.02
N LEU A 449 -20.79 0.07 -3.48
CA LEU A 449 -20.69 0.59 -2.11
C LEU A 449 -21.47 1.90 -1.93
N LEU A 450 -21.43 2.79 -2.93
CA LEU A 450 -22.25 4.01 -2.94
C LEU A 450 -23.75 3.67 -2.95
N LEU A 451 -24.17 2.76 -3.84
CA LEU A 451 -25.57 2.35 -3.95
C LEU A 451 -26.07 1.70 -2.65
N ARG A 452 -25.21 0.96 -1.93
CA ARG A 452 -25.52 0.39 -0.60
C ARG A 452 -25.83 1.45 0.45
N LEU A 453 -25.14 2.60 0.44
CA LEU A 453 -25.44 3.69 1.37
C LEU A 453 -26.82 4.32 1.08
N LEU A 454 -27.25 4.31 -0.17
CA LEU A 454 -28.53 4.88 -0.61
C LEU A 454 -29.71 3.92 -0.42
N CYS A 455 -29.47 2.60 -0.41
CA CYS A 455 -30.50 1.56 -0.30
C CYS A 455 -30.16 0.47 0.74
N PRO A 456 -30.19 0.78 2.05
CA PRO A 456 -29.83 -0.20 3.10
C PRO A 456 -30.78 -1.41 3.16
N SER A 457 -32.04 -1.20 2.76
CA SER A 457 -33.18 -2.12 2.92
C SER A 457 -33.16 -3.36 2.00
N LYS A 458 -32.48 -3.29 0.84
CA LYS A 458 -32.47 -4.36 -0.17
C LYS A 458 -31.12 -5.02 -0.41
N LEU A 459 -30.02 -4.44 0.07
CA LEU A 459 -28.67 -4.89 -0.28
C LEU A 459 -27.98 -5.73 0.80
N SER A 460 -28.70 -6.11 1.86
CA SER A 460 -28.24 -7.14 2.79
C SER A 460 -28.56 -8.54 2.23
N LYS A 461 -27.59 -9.15 1.55
CA LYS A 461 -27.33 -10.60 1.50
C LYS A 461 -26.48 -10.95 0.26
N LYS A 462 -25.19 -10.65 0.33
CA LYS A 462 -24.06 -11.58 0.09
C LYS A 462 -22.74 -10.84 0.24
#